data_AF-Q9LB98-F1
#
_entry.id   AF-Q9LB98-F1
#
_cell.length_a   1.000
_cell.length_b   1.000
_cell.length_c   1.000
_cell.angle_alpha   90.00
_cell.angle_beta   90.00
_cell.angle_gamma   90.00
#
_symmetry.space_group_name_H-M   'P 1'
#
loop_
_entity.id
_entity.type
_entity.pdbx_description
1 polymer ?
#
loop_
_entity_poly.entity_id
_entity_poly.type
_entity_poly.pdbx_seq_one_letter_code
_entity_poly.pdbx_strand_id
1 'polypeptide(L)'
;PSYSTINTSKVTGEVDFNHLTVGDHNAAQAGIIASKKTYIGTLDLWQSAGLNIIAPPEGGYKDKPNNTNSQSGAKNDKNESAKNDKQDSNTQVINPPNSGQKTEIQPTQVIDGPFAGAKDTVVNINRINTNADGTIKVGGYTA
;
A
#
# COMPACT_ATOMS: atom_id res chain seq x y z
N PRO A 1 0.00 -18.21 -6.90
CA PRO A 1 -0.29 -17.84 -5.49
C PRO A 1 -1.54 -16.95 -5.43
N SER A 2 -2.44 -17.24 -4.51
CA SER A 2 -3.68 -16.49 -4.33
C SER A 2 -3.48 -15.47 -3.21
N TYR A 3 -3.64 -14.19 -3.50
CA TYR A 3 -3.47 -13.11 -2.53
C TYR A 3 -4.81 -12.51 -2.15
N SER A 4 -5.00 -12.21 -0.86
CA SER A 4 -6.18 -11.51 -0.36
C SER A 4 -5.82 -10.62 0.82
N THR A 5 -6.57 -9.53 0.99
CA THR A 5 -6.40 -8.64 2.13
C THR A 5 -7.74 -8.28 2.71
N ILE A 6 -7.93 -8.50 4.01
CA ILE A 6 -9.04 -7.95 4.78
C ILE A 6 -8.53 -6.71 5.49
N ASN A 7 -9.12 -5.55 5.19
CA ASN A 7 -8.73 -4.30 5.81
C ASN A 7 -9.77 -3.86 6.85
N THR A 8 -9.39 -3.94 8.12
CA THR A 8 -10.20 -3.53 9.28
C THR A 8 -9.62 -2.30 9.97
N SER A 9 -8.67 -1.59 9.35
CA SER A 9 -7.94 -0.48 9.96
C SER A 9 -8.82 0.67 10.47
N LYS A 10 -10.02 0.82 9.89
CA LYS A 10 -10.99 1.86 10.24
C LYS A 10 -12.02 1.42 11.30
N VAL A 11 -11.98 0.17 11.75
CA VAL A 11 -12.87 -0.32 12.82
C VAL A 11 -12.37 0.25 14.14
N THR A 12 -13.20 1.08 14.77
CA THR A 12 -12.90 1.74 16.06
C THR A 12 -13.21 0.84 17.26
N GLY A 13 -14.08 -0.15 17.06
CA GLY A 13 -14.41 -1.17 18.05
C GLY A 13 -13.54 -2.42 17.95
N GLU A 14 -14.05 -3.51 18.51
CA GLU A 14 -13.39 -4.83 18.46
C GLU A 14 -13.78 -5.54 17.16
N VAL A 15 -12.80 -6.16 16.53
CA VAL A 15 -13.01 -7.04 15.38
C VAL A 15 -13.09 -8.47 15.90
N ASP A 16 -14.12 -9.19 15.50
CA ASP A 16 -14.33 -10.59 15.90
C ASP A 16 -14.61 -11.46 14.67
N PHE A 17 -13.64 -12.31 14.34
CA PHE A 17 -13.79 -13.36 13.35
C PHE A 17 -14.17 -14.66 14.07
N ASN A 18 -15.42 -15.12 13.92
CA ASN A 18 -15.81 -16.40 14.49
C ASN A 18 -15.00 -17.58 13.91
N HIS A 19 -14.83 -17.58 12.58
CA HIS A 19 -14.10 -18.62 11.85
C HIS A 19 -13.40 -18.01 10.63
N LEU A 20 -12.11 -18.27 10.49
CA LEU A 20 -11.27 -17.81 9.40
C LEU A 20 -10.58 -19.00 8.73
N THR A 21 -10.71 -19.11 7.41
CA THR A 21 -10.04 -20.14 6.62
C THR A 21 -9.11 -19.49 5.61
N VAL A 22 -7.87 -19.94 5.53
CA VAL A 22 -6.86 -19.38 4.63
C VAL A 22 -6.27 -20.49 3.75
N GLY A 23 -6.50 -20.34 2.45
CA GLY A 23 -6.06 -21.29 1.43
C GLY A 23 -6.99 -22.50 1.28
N ASP A 24 -6.92 -23.08 0.09
CA ASP A 24 -7.62 -24.32 -0.27
C ASP A 24 -6.88 -24.97 -1.44
N HIS A 25 -6.19 -26.09 -1.18
CA HIS A 25 -5.35 -26.80 -2.16
C HIS A 25 -4.34 -25.91 -2.91
N ASN A 26 -3.88 -24.81 -2.28
CA ASN A 26 -2.99 -23.83 -2.90
C ASN A 26 -2.09 -23.12 -1.88
N ALA A 27 -1.00 -22.52 -2.37
CA ALA A 27 -0.12 -21.68 -1.57
C ALA A 27 -0.67 -20.25 -1.45
N ALA A 28 -1.85 -20.11 -0.81
CA ALA A 28 -2.45 -18.80 -0.58
C ALA A 28 -1.61 -17.95 0.38
N GLN A 29 -1.68 -16.64 0.22
CA GLN A 29 -1.05 -15.66 1.10
C GLN A 29 -2.09 -14.59 1.42
N ALA A 30 -2.64 -14.65 2.63
CA ALA A 30 -3.62 -13.69 3.09
C ALA A 30 -2.99 -12.63 3.99
N GLY A 31 -3.58 -11.43 3.98
CA GLY A 31 -3.24 -10.33 4.86
C GLY A 31 -4.47 -9.85 5.63
N ILE A 32 -4.28 -9.50 6.90
CA ILE A 32 -5.26 -8.74 7.68
C ILE A 32 -4.56 -7.46 8.13
N ILE A 33 -5.06 -6.32 7.67
CA ILE A 33 -4.71 -5.03 8.27
C ILE A 33 -5.67 -4.85 9.45
N ALA A 34 -5.15 -5.16 10.64
CA ALA A 34 -5.95 -5.32 11.85
C ALA A 34 -6.30 -3.97 12.47
N SER A 35 -7.45 -3.91 13.15
CA SER A 35 -7.69 -2.84 14.12
C SER A 35 -6.87 -3.12 15.39
N LYS A 36 -6.92 -2.18 16.33
CA LYS A 36 -6.23 -2.27 17.62
C LYS A 36 -6.59 -3.54 18.42
N LYS A 37 -7.80 -4.07 18.24
CA LYS A 37 -8.28 -5.26 18.95
C LYS A 37 -8.93 -6.21 17.96
N THR A 38 -8.25 -7.31 17.67
CA THR A 38 -8.73 -8.34 16.75
C THR A 38 -8.77 -9.69 17.47
N TYR A 39 -9.93 -10.33 17.44
CA TYR A 39 -10.18 -11.67 17.94
C TYR A 39 -10.49 -12.59 16.77
N ILE A 40 -9.88 -13.76 16.76
CA ILE A 40 -10.12 -14.83 15.81
C ILE A 40 -10.45 -16.07 16.62
N GLY A 41 -11.65 -16.62 16.43
CA GLY A 41 -12.10 -17.86 17.03
C GLY A 41 -11.28 -19.03 16.52
N THR A 42 -11.72 -19.65 15.43
CA THR A 42 -10.96 -20.72 14.77
C THR A 42 -10.26 -20.20 13.54
N LEU A 43 -8.96 -20.48 13.42
CA LEU A 43 -8.16 -20.25 12.22
C LEU A 43 -7.79 -21.61 11.60
N ASP A 44 -8.30 -21.88 10.40
CA ASP A 44 -7.95 -23.06 9.62
C ASP A 44 -7.01 -22.66 8.47
N LEU A 45 -5.76 -23.13 8.51
CA LEU A 45 -4.76 -22.89 7.47
C LEU A 45 -4.65 -24.10 6.55
N TRP A 46 -4.55 -23.89 5.24
CA TRP A 46 -4.04 -24.93 4.36
C TRP A 46 -2.55 -25.17 4.61
N GLN A 47 -2.06 -26.40 4.43
CA GLN A 47 -0.68 -26.81 4.74
C GLN A 47 0.42 -25.93 4.09
N SER A 48 0.10 -25.22 3.01
CA SER A 48 1.01 -24.31 2.29
C SER A 48 0.56 -22.85 2.28
N ALA A 49 -0.46 -22.50 3.06
CA ALA A 49 -0.99 -21.15 3.12
C ALA A 49 -0.31 -20.32 4.21
N GLY A 50 -0.10 -19.04 3.94
CA GLY A 50 0.41 -18.06 4.90
C GLY A 50 -0.63 -17.00 5.24
N LEU A 51 -0.55 -16.48 6.47
CA LEU A 51 -1.37 -15.37 6.96
C LEU A 51 -0.48 -14.31 7.63
N ASN A 52 -0.57 -13.07 7.16
CA ASN A 52 0.07 -11.91 7.78
C ASN A 52 -0.97 -11.02 8.46
N ILE A 53 -0.91 -10.90 9.79
CA ILE A 53 -1.75 -9.96 10.54
C ILE A 53 -0.89 -8.74 10.92
N ILE A 54 -1.25 -7.59 10.37
CA ILE A 54 -0.51 -6.34 10.55
C ILE A 54 -1.26 -5.51 11.59
N ALA A 55 -0.63 -5.30 12.74
CA ALA A 55 -1.09 -4.40 13.79
C ALA A 55 -0.97 -2.93 13.39
N PRO A 56 -1.80 -2.01 13.92
CA PRO A 56 -1.58 -0.59 13.75
C PRO A 56 -0.25 -0.16 14.38
N PRO A 57 0.51 0.76 13.75
CA PRO A 57 1.70 1.36 14.36
C PRO A 57 1.30 2.31 15.49
N GLU A 58 2.29 2.74 16.28
CA GLU A 58 2.10 3.81 17.26
C GLU A 58 1.58 5.08 16.57
N GLY A 59 0.47 5.65 17.07
CA GLY A 59 -0.22 6.77 16.42
C GLY A 59 -1.24 6.37 15.34
N GLY A 60 -1.42 5.09 15.07
CA GLY A 60 -2.44 4.55 14.15
C GLY A 60 -2.06 4.65 12.67
N TYR A 61 -2.91 4.06 11.82
CA TYR A 61 -2.75 4.17 10.38
C TYR A 61 -3.08 5.59 9.91
N LYS A 62 -2.19 6.15 9.10
CA LYS A 62 -2.45 7.44 8.44
C LYS A 62 -3.19 7.21 7.14
N ASP A 63 -4.13 8.10 6.81
CA ASP A 63 -4.69 8.12 5.48
C ASP A 63 -3.57 8.39 4.46
N LYS A 64 -3.64 7.70 3.32
CA LYS A 64 -2.71 7.93 2.23
C LYS A 64 -2.80 9.39 1.81
N PRO A 65 -1.67 10.13 1.69
CA PRO A 65 -1.72 11.51 1.21
C PRO A 65 -2.42 11.54 -0.15
N ASN A 66 -3.43 12.39 -0.27
CA ASN A 66 -4.22 12.49 -1.48
C ASN A 66 -3.34 13.09 -2.58
N ASN A 67 -3.01 12.30 -3.61
CA ASN A 67 -2.20 12.76 -4.73
C ASN A 67 -3.04 13.62 -5.69
N THR A 68 -3.60 14.71 -5.18
CA THR A 68 -4.00 15.80 -6.06
C THR A 68 -2.71 16.53 -6.37
N ASN A 69 -2.27 16.50 -7.64
CA ASN A 69 -1.21 17.42 -8.09
C ASN A 69 -1.71 18.84 -7.79
N SER A 70 -1.36 19.39 -6.63
CA SER A 70 -1.34 20.82 -6.46
C SER A 70 -0.31 21.31 -7.46
N GLN A 71 -0.77 21.72 -8.64
CA GLN A 71 -0.02 22.63 -9.48
C GLN A 71 0.22 23.87 -8.62
N SER A 72 1.30 23.85 -7.85
CA SER A 72 1.97 25.07 -7.45
C SER A 72 2.40 25.69 -8.78
N GLY A 73 1.56 26.59 -9.28
CA GLY A 73 1.97 27.51 -10.32
C GLY A 73 3.22 28.19 -9.78
N ALA A 74 4.37 27.81 -10.33
CA ALA A 74 5.57 28.61 -10.18
C ALA A 74 5.17 30.01 -10.65
N LYS A 75 4.99 30.92 -9.69
CA LYS A 75 4.95 32.34 -9.97
C LYS A 75 6.30 32.63 -10.63
N ASN A 76 6.28 32.78 -11.95
CA ASN A 76 7.35 33.47 -12.65
C ASN A 76 7.28 34.92 -12.13
N ASP A 77 7.97 35.16 -11.01
CA ASP A 77 8.24 36.51 -10.55
C ASP A 77 9.05 37.19 -11.66
N LYS A 78 8.34 38.12 -12.28
CA LYS A 78 8.77 39.02 -13.34
C LYS A 78 10.03 39.76 -12.86
N ASN A 79 11.21 39.33 -13.28
CA ASN A 79 12.42 40.13 -13.07
C ASN A 79 12.57 41.09 -14.28
N GLU A 80 11.86 42.21 -14.21
CA GLU A 80 12.12 43.37 -15.06
C GLU A 80 13.39 44.06 -14.57
N SER A 81 14.51 43.92 -15.30
CA SER A 81 15.44 45.04 -15.52
C SER A 81 16.68 44.59 -16.31
N ALA A 82 16.73 44.95 -17.59
CA ALA A 82 17.92 45.49 -18.23
C ALA A 82 17.54 46.07 -19.61
N LYS A 83 17.53 47.40 -19.71
CA LYS A 83 17.51 48.13 -20.99
C LYS A 83 18.82 47.85 -21.73
N ASN A 84 18.74 47.61 -23.03
CA ASN A 84 19.74 48.16 -23.96
C ASN A 84 19.17 48.29 -25.37
N ASP A 85 19.50 49.43 -25.97
CA ASP A 85 18.97 50.02 -27.20
C ASP A 85 19.47 49.35 -28.50
N LYS A 86 18.71 49.61 -29.59
CA LYS A 86 19.04 49.58 -31.05
C LYS A 86 18.53 48.39 -31.91
N GLN A 87 17.53 48.74 -32.72
CA GLN A 87 17.33 48.59 -34.18
C GLN A 87 17.82 47.35 -34.98
N ASP A 88 16.87 46.86 -35.80
CA ASP A 88 16.94 46.22 -37.13
C ASP A 88 17.66 44.88 -37.33
N SER A 89 16.90 43.83 -37.68
CA SER A 89 17.00 43.10 -38.97
C SER A 89 16.18 41.79 -38.98
N ASN A 90 15.52 41.53 -40.10
CA ASN A 90 14.76 40.31 -40.45
C ASN A 90 15.42 39.00 -39.97
N THR A 91 14.73 38.26 -39.12
CA THR A 91 14.86 36.80 -39.04
C THR A 91 13.47 36.20 -38.81
N GLN A 92 13.03 35.33 -39.73
CA GLN A 92 11.82 34.54 -39.54
C GLN A 92 12.04 33.63 -38.34
N VAL A 93 11.33 33.89 -37.25
CA VAL A 93 11.30 33.03 -36.07
C VAL A 93 10.47 31.81 -36.45
N ILE A 94 11.14 30.72 -36.84
CA ILE A 94 10.51 29.41 -36.92
C ILE A 94 10.28 28.98 -35.47
N ASN A 95 9.04 29.08 -34.97
CA ASN A 95 8.70 28.45 -33.71
C ASN A 95 8.98 26.94 -33.85
N PRO A 96 9.77 26.31 -32.96
CA PRO A 96 9.85 24.86 -32.95
C PRO A 96 8.43 24.31 -32.73
N PRO A 97 8.06 23.19 -33.37
CA PRO A 97 6.74 22.61 -33.18
C PRO A 97 6.52 22.43 -31.69
N ASN A 98 5.43 23.01 -31.19
CA ASN A 98 4.98 22.88 -29.81
C ASN A 98 4.42 21.46 -29.60
N SER A 99 5.24 20.43 -29.89
CA SER A 99 4.98 19.07 -29.46
C SER A 99 5.40 18.98 -28.00
N GLY A 100 4.62 19.63 -27.14
CA GLY A 100 4.70 19.41 -25.70
C GLY A 100 4.36 17.95 -25.41
N GLN A 101 5.36 17.06 -25.51
CA GLN A 101 5.30 15.76 -24.88
C GLN A 101 5.18 16.04 -23.39
N LYS A 102 3.94 15.96 -22.90
CA LYS A 102 3.65 16.08 -21.48
C LYS A 102 4.21 14.84 -20.81
N THR A 103 5.34 14.99 -20.12
CA THR A 103 5.88 13.93 -19.27
C THR A 103 4.88 13.69 -18.15
N GLU A 104 4.22 12.54 -18.15
CA GLU A 104 3.42 12.10 -17.01
C GLU A 104 4.37 11.60 -15.92
N ILE A 105 4.47 12.38 -14.85
CA ILE A 105 5.22 11.96 -13.66
C ILE A 105 4.31 10.99 -12.91
N GLN A 106 4.78 9.75 -12.73
CA GLN A 106 4.03 8.78 -11.94
C GLN A 106 3.91 9.28 -10.47
N PRO A 107 2.78 9.00 -9.80
CA PRO A 107 2.64 9.29 -8.37
C PRO A 107 3.79 8.69 -7.59
N THR A 108 4.26 9.39 -6.54
CA THR A 108 5.14 8.76 -5.56
C THR A 108 4.43 7.54 -4.96
N GLN A 109 4.96 6.35 -5.19
CA GLN A 109 4.50 5.13 -4.56
C GLN A 109 5.21 4.98 -3.21
N VAL A 110 4.46 5.14 -2.12
CA VAL A 110 4.94 4.78 -0.78
C VAL A 110 4.75 3.27 -0.63
N ILE A 111 5.84 2.55 -0.34
CA ILE A 111 5.85 1.11 -0.09
C ILE A 111 6.11 0.89 1.40
N ASP A 112 5.24 0.12 2.05
CA ASP A 112 5.37 -0.19 3.47
C ASP A 112 6.37 -1.34 3.68
N GLY A 113 7.30 -1.16 4.61
CA GLY A 113 8.17 -2.21 5.14
C GLY A 113 7.62 -2.81 6.43
N PRO A 114 8.26 -3.87 6.98
CA PRO A 114 7.88 -4.37 8.30
C PRO A 114 8.09 -3.29 9.37
N PHE A 115 7.11 -3.14 10.26
CA PHE A 115 7.15 -2.18 11.37
C PHE A 115 6.58 -2.81 12.64
N ALA A 116 6.89 -2.22 13.80
CA ALA A 116 6.36 -2.67 15.08
C ALA A 116 4.94 -2.13 15.32
N GLY A 117 4.04 -2.98 15.80
CA GLY A 117 2.70 -2.56 16.25
C GLY A 117 2.75 -1.68 17.50
N ALA A 118 1.67 -0.91 17.71
CA ALA A 118 1.47 -0.10 18.91
C ALA A 118 1.38 -0.99 20.16
N LYS A 119 1.83 -0.45 21.30
CA LYS A 119 1.96 -1.21 22.56
C LYS A 119 0.66 -1.83 23.06
N ASP A 120 -0.47 -1.22 22.74
CA ASP A 120 -1.81 -1.59 23.19
C ASP A 120 -2.63 -2.29 22.10
N THR A 121 -1.95 -2.79 21.06
CA THR A 121 -2.58 -3.67 20.08
C THR A 121 -2.68 -5.09 20.62
N VAL A 122 -3.84 -5.70 20.44
CA VAL A 122 -4.11 -7.09 20.79
C VAL A 122 -4.62 -7.85 19.57
N VAL A 123 -3.95 -8.96 19.27
CA VAL A 123 -4.42 -9.97 18.31
C VAL A 123 -4.52 -11.29 19.06
N ASN A 124 -5.73 -11.76 19.25
CA ASN A 124 -6.01 -13.02 19.91
C ASN A 124 -6.51 -14.03 18.89
N ILE A 125 -5.87 -15.20 18.84
CA ILE A 125 -6.33 -16.35 18.06
C ILE A 125 -6.60 -17.48 19.04
N ASN A 126 -7.85 -17.91 19.13
CA ASN A 126 -8.26 -18.89 20.14
C ASN A 126 -7.86 -20.30 19.76
N ARG A 127 -7.94 -20.64 18.47
CA ARG A 127 -7.56 -21.96 17.95
C ARG A 127 -6.95 -21.85 16.56
N ILE A 128 -5.86 -22.58 16.34
CA ILE A 128 -5.24 -22.74 15.03
C ILE A 128 -5.29 -24.22 14.66
N ASN A 129 -5.77 -24.53 13.46
CA ASN A 129 -5.69 -25.83 12.82
C ASN A 129 -4.96 -25.72 11.48
N THR A 130 -4.48 -26.86 11.00
CA THR A 130 -3.91 -26.98 9.66
C THR A 130 -4.58 -28.14 8.93
N ASN A 131 -5.09 -27.87 7.73
CA ASN A 131 -5.64 -28.84 6.81
C ASN A 131 -4.58 -29.27 5.79
N ALA A 132 -4.49 -30.57 5.56
CA ALA A 132 -3.51 -31.21 4.69
C ALA A 132 -4.18 -32.28 3.84
N ASP A 133 -3.84 -32.38 2.55
CA ASP A 133 -4.33 -33.42 1.63
C ASP A 133 -3.53 -34.72 1.70
N GLY A 134 -2.51 -34.78 2.56
CA GLY A 134 -1.63 -35.94 2.70
C GLY A 134 -0.56 -36.05 1.61
N THR A 135 -0.44 -35.07 0.72
CA THR A 135 0.68 -35.04 -0.23
C THR A 135 1.99 -34.88 0.53
N ILE A 136 3.01 -35.63 0.11
CA ILE A 136 4.34 -35.62 0.72
C ILE A 136 5.28 -34.90 -0.23
N LYS A 137 6.02 -33.91 0.30
CA LYS A 137 7.15 -33.28 -0.38
C LYS A 137 8.38 -33.35 0.49
N VAL A 138 9.56 -33.39 -0.14
CA VAL A 138 10.85 -33.29 0.58
C VAL A 138 10.85 -31.98 1.38
N GLY A 139 11.05 -32.07 2.70
CA GLY A 139 11.02 -30.94 3.62
C GLY A 139 9.64 -30.59 4.21
N GLY A 140 8.56 -31.24 3.76
CA GLY A 140 7.20 -30.98 4.25
C GLY A 140 6.69 -29.58 3.89
N TYR A 141 5.40 -29.33 4.13
CA TYR A 141 4.81 -28.00 3.90
C TYR A 141 4.94 -27.11 5.14
N THR A 142 4.95 -25.79 4.92
CA THR A 142 5.00 -24.78 5.98
C THR A 142 3.81 -23.87 5.78
N ALA A 143 2.97 -23.81 6.81
CA ALA A 143 1.90 -22.84 6.97
C ALA A 143 2.30 -21.80 8.01
#